data_AF-A0A4U9IXR4-F1
#
_entry.id   AF-A0A4U9IXR4-F1
#
_cell.length_a   1.000
_cell.length_b   1.000
_cell.length_c   1.000
_cell.angle_alpha   90.00
_cell.angle_beta   90.00
_cell.angle_gamma   90.00
#
_symmetry.space_group_name_H-M   'P 1'
#
loop_
_entity.id
_entity.type
_entity.pdbx_description
1 polymer ?
#
loop_
_entity_poly.entity_id
_entity_poly.type
_entity_poly.pdbx_seq_one_letter_code
_entity_poly.pdbx_strand_id
1 'polypeptide(L)' 'MSVRIDRDVINALIAGHFADPFSVLGMHRTEAGLEVRALLPDATEVWVIETQNRAQGR' A
#
# COMPACT_ATOMS: atom_id res chain seq x y z
N MET A 1 -14.71 9.59 1.98
CA MET A 1 -14.45 8.79 3.18
C MET A 1 -12.94 8.57 3.30
N SER A 2 -12.33 8.80 4.47
CA SER A 2 -10.94 8.39 4.72
C SER A 2 -10.97 6.92 5.12
N VAL A 3 -10.36 6.04 4.32
CA VAL A 3 -10.20 4.63 4.67
C VAL A 3 -9.16 4.56 5.80
N ARG A 4 -9.58 4.13 6.98
CA ARG A 4 -8.66 3.88 8.10
C ARG A 4 -8.47 2.37 8.17
N ILE A 5 -7.22 1.94 8.04
CA ILE A 5 -6.87 0.55 8.31
C ILE A 5 -6.99 0.32 9.82
N ASP A 6 -7.57 -0.82 10.18
CA ASP A 6 -7.77 -1.16 11.57
C ASP A 6 -6.43 -1.35 12.30
N ARG A 7 -6.38 -0.97 13.59
CA ARG A 7 -5.12 -1.00 14.36
C ARG A 7 -4.59 -2.42 14.50
N ASP A 8 -5.48 -3.41 14.62
CA ASP A 8 -5.08 -4.81 14.74
C ASP A 8 -4.41 -5.32 13.47
N VAL A 9 -4.88 -4.87 12.30
CA VAL A 9 -4.27 -5.19 11.00
C VAL A 9 -2.88 -4.56 10.90
N ILE A 10 -2.71 -3.32 11.32
CA ILE A 10 -1.40 -2.64 11.35
C ILE A 10 -0.43 -3.41 12.27
N ASN A 11 -0.86 -3.77 13.48
CA ASN A 11 -0.03 -4.49 14.42
C ASN A 11 0.38 -5.88 13.89
N ALA A 12 -0.56 -6.61 13.28
CA ALA A 12 -0.27 -7.92 12.67
C ALA A 12 0.71 -7.81 11.49
N LEU A 13 0.62 -6.75 10.68
CA LEU A 13 1.56 -6.46 9.59
C LEU A 13 2.97 -6.18 10.12
N ILE A 14 3.09 -5.32 11.13
CA ILE A 14 4.39 -4.99 11.74
C ILE A 14 5.01 -6.22 12.41
N ALA A 15 4.19 -7.07 13.05
CA ALA A 15 4.66 -8.29 13.70
C ALA A 15 4.97 -9.44 12.72
N GLY A 16 4.69 -9.30 11.42
CA GLY A 16 4.90 -10.37 10.44
C GLY A 16 3.92 -11.53 10.54
N HIS A 17 2.76 -11.34 11.18
CA HIS A 17 1.76 -12.39 11.43
C HIS A 17 0.51 -12.24 10.55
N PHE A 18 0.47 -11.25 9.67
CA PHE A 18 -0.67 -11.04 8.79
C PHE A 18 -0.62 -12.01 7.60
N ALA A 19 -1.68 -12.82 7.44
CA ALA A 19 -1.68 -13.94 6.51
C ALA A 19 -1.56 -13.52 5.03
N ASP A 20 -2.15 -12.37 4.66
CA ASP A 20 -2.05 -11.83 3.31
C ASP A 20 -1.69 -10.33 3.33
N PRO A 21 -0.39 -9.98 3.46
CA PRO A 21 0.04 -8.60 3.49
C PRO A 21 -0.30 -7.82 2.22
N PHE A 22 -0.48 -8.46 1.06
CA PHE A 22 -0.77 -7.78 -0.20
C PHE A 22 -2.24 -7.39 -0.37
N SER A 23 -3.14 -7.98 0.42
CA SER A 23 -4.52 -7.46 0.52
C SER A 23 -4.56 -6.03 1.10
N VAL A 24 -3.52 -5.63 1.81
CA VAL A 24 -3.41 -4.30 2.43
C VAL A 24 -2.32 -3.45 1.78
N LEU A 25 -1.13 -4.01 1.55
CA LEU A 25 0.03 -3.32 0.99
C LEU A 25 -0.01 -3.30 -0.54
N GLY A 26 0.74 -2.39 -1.14
CA GLY A 26 0.81 -2.19 -2.58
C GLY A 26 -0.25 -1.23 -3.11
N MET A 27 -0.57 -1.36 -4.40
CA MET A 27 -1.48 -0.50 -5.13
C MET A 27 -2.89 -1.08 -5.17
N HIS A 28 -3.89 -0.31 -4.74
CA HIS A 28 -5.29 -0.73 -4.69
C HIS A 28 -6.19 0.32 -5.34
N ARG A 29 -7.10 -0.13 -6.21
CA ARG A 29 -8.17 0.74 -6.75
C ARG A 29 -9.32 0.76 -5.75
N THR A 30 -9.72 1.95 -5.35
CA THR A 30 -10.86 2.20 -4.47
C THR A 30 -11.83 3.18 -5.11
N GLU A 31 -12.99 3.38 -4.50
CA GLU A 31 -13.92 4.45 -4.93
C GLU A 31 -13.30 5.86 -4.82
N ALA A 32 -12.30 6.04 -3.94
CA ALA A 32 -11.58 7.29 -3.78
C ALA A 32 -10.40 7.46 -4.76
N GLY A 33 -10.12 6.44 -5.59
CA GLY A 33 -9.01 6.42 -6.55
C GLY A 33 -7.94 5.39 -6.21
N LEU A 34 -6.73 5.61 -6.71
CA LEU A 34 -5.57 4.74 -6.47
C LEU A 34 -4.99 5.02 -5.08
N GLU A 35 -4.98 4.00 -4.22
CA GLU A 35 -4.28 4.04 -2.93
C GLU A 35 -2.98 3.25 -3.04
N VAL A 36 -1.88 3.82 -2.55
CA VAL A 36 -0.56 3.17 -2.48
C VAL A 36 -0.14 3.09 -1.03
N ARG A 37 0.12 1.87 -0.56
CA ARG A 37 0.47 1.60 0.85
C ARG A 37 1.77 0.80 0.90
N ALA A 38 2.72 1.25 1.71
CA ALA A 38 4.01 0.59 1.90
C ALA A 38 4.33 0.46 3.39
N LEU A 39 4.94 -0.66 3.77
CA LEU A 39 5.48 -0.87 5.11
C LEU A 39 7.01 -0.77 5.02
N LEU A 40 7.56 0.32 5.55
CA LEU A 40 8.98 0.63 5.54
C LEU A 40 9.41 1.05 6.96
N PRO A 41 9.73 0.09 7.85
CA PRO A 41 9.91 0.34 9.29
C PRO A 41 10.97 1.41 9.62
N ASP A 42 12.02 1.51 8.80
CA ASP A 42 13.16 2.40 9.03
C ASP A 42 13.17 3.62 8.09
N ALA A 43 12.14 3.80 7.26
CA ALA A 43 12.11 4.94 6.34
C ALA A 43 11.76 6.23 7.08
N THR A 44 12.59 7.27 6.88
CA THR A 44 12.28 8.62 7.35
C THR A 44 11.31 9.33 6.40
N GLU A 45 11.42 9.07 5.10
CA GLU A 45 10.58 9.66 4.07
C GLU A 45 10.26 8.64 2.98
N VAL A 46 9.10 8.81 2.33
CA VAL A 46 8.59 7.94 1.27
C VAL A 46 7.91 8.79 0.22
N TRP A 47 8.23 8.54 -1.06
CA TRP A 47 7.59 9.18 -2.20
C TRP A 47 6.99 8.12 -3.14
N VAL A 48 5.82 8.43 -3.70
CA VAL A 48 5.26 7.69 -4.84
C VAL A 48 5.66 8.43 -6.10
N ILE A 49 6.40 7.75 -6.97
CA ILE A 49 6.82 8.30 -8.26
C ILE A 49 5.95 7.65 -9.33
N GLU A 50 5.13 8.46 -10.02
CA GLU A 50 4.43 8.02 -11.22
C GLU A 50 5.43 7.97 -12.38
N THR A 51 5.73 6.77 -12.86
CA THR A 51 6.52 6.63 -14.08
C THR A 51 5.59 6.64 -15.28
N GLN A 52 5.97 7.36 -16.34
CA GLN A 52 5.31 7.20 -17.64
C GLN A 52 5.70 5.85 -18.22
N ASN A 53 5.03 4.78 -17.78
CA ASN A 53 5.20 3.48 -18.41
C ASN A 53 4.53 3.52 -19.78
N ARG A 54 5.29 3.89 -20.81
CA ARG A 54 4.99 3.53 -22.21
C ARG A 54 5.18 2.02 -22.36
N ALA A 55 4.33 1.22 -21.75
CA ALA A 55 4.02 -0.11 -22.25
C ALA A 55 3.13 0.08 -23.48
N GLN A 56 3.78 0.47 -24.57
CA GLN A 56 3.23 0.55 -25.90
C GLN A 56 3.03 -0.86 -26.43
N GLY A 57 1.78 -1.27 -26.65
CA GLY A 57 1.38 -2.34 -27.57
C GLY A 57 1.77 -3.78 -27.20
N ARG A 58 0.79 -4.54 -26.70
CA ARG A 58 0.43 -5.85 -27.26
C ARG A 58 -1.08 -6.02 -27.18
#